data_AF-A0A271IXG6-F1
#
_entry.id   AF-A0A271IXG6-F1
#
_cell.length_a   1.000
_cell.length_b   1.000
_cell.length_c   1.000
_cell.angle_alpha   90.00
_cell.angle_beta   90.00
_cell.angle_gamma   90.00
#
_symmetry.space_group_name_H-M   'P 1'
#
loop_
_entity.id
_entity.type
_entity.pdbx_description
1 polymer ?
#
loop_
_entity_poly.entity_id
_entity_poly.type
_entity_poly.pdbx_seq_one_letter_code
_entity_poly.pdbx_strand_id
1 'polypeptide(L)'
;MTDATPDLHEAALEAGDRVVYALEAGDLGAAADALAERARVIDALSAAPRMRPPTAAAVRFRDQDRRLRTALADLHATLDDARASTERVAAAQGRYAAAAVRPLLDTAPR
;
A
#
# COMPACT_ATOMS: atom_id res chain seq x y z
N MET A 1 32.20 20.74 9.49
CA MET A 1 31.25 20.03 8.61
C MET A 1 30.68 18.89 9.44
N THR A 2 29.47 19.07 9.95
CA THR A 2 28.77 18.04 10.71
C THR A 2 28.34 16.96 9.74
N ASP A 3 28.61 15.70 10.05
CA ASP A 3 28.21 14.56 9.24
C ASP A 3 26.68 14.43 9.30
N ALA A 4 25.98 14.77 8.21
CA ALA A 4 24.52 14.72 8.10
C ALA A 4 23.97 13.29 7.90
N THR A 5 24.87 12.29 7.81
CA THR A 5 24.51 10.90 7.52
C THR A 5 23.65 10.25 8.61
N PRO A 6 23.90 10.43 9.92
CA PRO A 6 23.02 9.92 10.98
C PRO A 6 21.59 10.45 10.87
N ASP A 7 21.43 11.73 10.53
CA ASP A 7 20.12 12.39 10.41
C ASP A 7 19.30 11.81 9.25
N LEU A 8 19.97 11.46 8.14
CA LEU A 8 19.32 10.83 7.00
C LEU A 8 18.84 9.39 7.31
N HIS A 9 19.56 8.65 8.15
CA HIS A 9 19.13 7.29 8.54
C HIS A 9 17.86 7.33 9.39
N GLU A 10 17.80 8.22 10.38
CA GLU A 10 16.58 8.39 11.20
C GLU A 10 15.42 8.93 10.35
N ALA A 11 15.65 9.91 9.46
CA ALA A 11 14.61 10.42 8.57
C ALA A 11 13.99 9.32 7.67
N ALA A 12 14.81 8.41 7.14
CA ALA A 12 14.31 7.30 6.34
C ALA A 12 13.55 6.25 7.17
N LEU A 13 13.93 6.06 8.44
CA LEU A 13 13.17 5.24 9.38
C LEU A 13 11.84 5.92 9.73
N GLU A 14 11.82 7.19 10.09
CA GLU A 14 10.58 7.91 10.40
C GLU A 14 9.60 7.93 9.21
N ALA A 15 10.11 8.13 7.99
CA ALA A 15 9.29 8.05 6.79
C ALA A 15 8.72 6.63 6.60
N GLY A 16 9.51 5.58 6.82
CA GLY A 16 9.04 4.20 6.72
C GLY A 16 7.99 3.82 7.77
N ASP A 17 8.13 4.32 9.00
CA ASP A 17 7.12 4.10 10.05
C ASP A 17 5.80 4.79 9.68
N ARG A 18 5.86 6.02 9.13
CA ARG A 18 4.66 6.71 8.60
C ARG A 18 3.97 5.94 7.49
N VAL A 19 4.71 5.29 6.58
CA VAL A 19 4.09 4.44 5.56
C VAL A 19 3.32 3.30 6.21
N VAL A 20 3.92 2.60 7.18
CA VAL A 20 3.27 1.49 7.87
C VAL A 20 1.99 1.97 8.59
N TYR A 21 2.07 3.06 9.34
CA TYR A 21 0.90 3.61 10.03
C TYR A 21 -0.22 4.03 9.08
N ALA A 22 0.11 4.65 7.94
CA ALA A 22 -0.89 5.06 6.96
C ALA A 22 -1.56 3.84 6.28
N LEU A 23 -0.79 2.78 6.00
CA LEU A 23 -1.32 1.52 5.48
C LEU A 23 -2.25 0.84 6.48
N GLU A 24 -1.85 0.76 7.76
CA GLU A 24 -2.67 0.20 8.84
C GLU A 24 -3.97 1.00 9.07
N ALA A 25 -3.94 2.31 8.86
CA ALA A 25 -5.11 3.18 8.93
C ALA A 25 -5.98 3.17 7.67
N GLY A 26 -5.54 2.52 6.58
CA GLY A 26 -6.22 2.51 5.28
C GLY A 26 -6.13 3.84 4.50
N ASP A 27 -5.27 4.77 4.92
CA ASP A 27 -5.04 6.04 4.22
C ASP A 27 -3.98 5.86 3.12
N LEU A 28 -4.44 5.45 1.95
CA LEU A 28 -3.57 5.20 0.79
C LEU A 28 -2.88 6.47 0.27
N GLY A 29 -3.50 7.65 0.46
CA GLY A 29 -2.90 8.93 0.07
C GLY A 29 -1.70 9.26 0.94
N ALA A 30 -1.88 9.24 2.26
CA ALA A 30 -0.80 9.46 3.21
C ALA A 30 0.31 8.41 3.08
N ALA A 31 -0.04 7.15 2.80
CA ALA A 31 0.93 6.08 2.57
C ALA A 31 1.80 6.36 1.32
N ALA A 32 1.18 6.83 0.23
CA ALA A 32 1.90 7.18 -1.00
C ALA A 32 2.85 8.36 -0.80
N ASP A 33 2.40 9.41 -0.10
CA ASP A 33 3.22 10.59 0.20
C ASP A 33 4.44 10.23 1.07
N ALA A 34 4.22 9.45 2.15
CA ALA A 34 5.30 8.99 3.03
C ALA A 34 6.29 8.07 2.30
N LEU A 35 5.82 7.25 1.35
CA LEU A 35 6.67 6.37 0.55
C LEU A 35 7.55 7.18 -0.42
N ALA A 36 6.98 8.20 -1.06
CA ALA A 36 7.72 9.10 -1.92
C ALA A 36 8.79 9.88 -1.15
N GLU A 37 8.48 10.31 0.07
CA GLU A 37 9.46 10.95 0.96
C GLU A 37 10.58 9.98 1.33
N ARG A 38 10.25 8.76 1.77
CA ARG A 38 11.23 7.73 2.09
C ARG A 38 12.16 7.43 0.92
N ALA A 39 11.63 7.35 -0.30
CA ALA A 39 12.42 7.13 -1.51
C ALA A 39 13.46 8.24 -1.70
N ARG A 40 13.07 9.51 -1.55
CA ARG A 40 14.00 10.66 -1.65
C ARG A 40 15.12 10.58 -0.61
N VAL A 41 14.81 10.20 0.63
CA VAL A 41 15.81 10.07 1.69
C VAL A 41 16.76 8.90 1.42
N ILE A 42 16.26 7.77 0.92
CA ILE A 42 17.09 6.62 0.53
C ILE A 42 18.01 6.97 -0.66
N ASP A 43 17.53 7.74 -1.63
CA ASP A 43 18.35 8.22 -2.74
C ASP A 43 19.50 9.12 -2.23
N ALA A 44 19.20 10.02 -1.28
CA ALA A 44 20.21 10.86 -0.64
C ALA A 44 21.24 10.03 0.15
N LEU A 45 20.79 9.02 0.91
CA LEU A 45 21.67 8.08 1.61
C LEU A 45 22.57 7.30 0.65
N SER A 46 22.04 6.91 -0.52
CA SER A 46 22.78 6.16 -1.53
C SER A 46 23.85 7.00 -2.24
N ALA A 47 23.64 8.32 -2.31
CA ALA A 47 24.60 9.27 -2.86
C ALA A 47 25.66 9.74 -1.83
N ALA A 48 25.42 9.55 -0.54
CA ALA A 48 26.36 9.92 0.51
C ALA A 48 27.65 9.06 0.45
N PRO A 49 28.83 9.62 0.82
CA PRO A 49 30.07 8.85 0.93
C PRO A 49 29.85 7.63 1.82
N ARG A 50 30.33 6.45 1.39
CA ARG A 50 30.07 5.16 2.04
C ARG A 50 30.53 5.15 3.50
N MET A 51 29.65 5.53 4.40
CA MET A 51 29.74 5.22 5.81
C MET A 51 28.94 3.96 6.08
N ARG A 52 29.57 3.00 6.74
CA ARG A 52 28.86 1.81 7.21
C ARG A 52 27.79 2.30 8.18
N PRO A 53 26.50 2.02 7.96
CA PRO A 53 25.47 2.38 8.92
C PRO A 53 25.82 1.79 10.28
N PRO A 54 25.54 2.48 11.39
CA PRO A 54 25.60 1.88 12.71
C PRO A 54 24.82 0.56 12.70
N THR A 55 25.36 -0.51 13.28
CA THR A 55 24.74 -1.85 13.24
C THR A 55 23.29 -1.84 13.71
N ALA A 56 22.96 -1.00 14.70
CA ALA A 56 21.60 -0.81 15.20
C ALA A 56 20.64 -0.24 14.14
N ALA A 57 21.06 0.78 13.37
CA ALA A 57 20.27 1.35 12.29
C ALA A 57 20.02 0.29 11.19
N ALA A 58 21.04 -0.49 10.82
CA ALA A 58 20.90 -1.56 9.82
C ALA A 58 19.95 -2.69 10.26
N VAL A 59 19.78 -2.93 11.56
CA VAL A 59 18.77 -3.86 12.09
C VAL A 59 17.37 -3.25 12.00
N ARG A 60 17.20 -1.99 12.43
CA ARG A 60 15.92 -1.26 12.35
C ARG A 60 15.42 -1.16 10.90
N PHE A 61 16.29 -0.87 9.94
CA PHE A 61 15.95 -0.83 8.51
C PHE A 61 15.40 -2.16 8.00
N ARG A 62 16.03 -3.27 8.38
CA ARG A 62 15.58 -4.61 7.96
C ARG A 62 14.24 -4.99 8.57
N ASP A 63 14.04 -4.67 9.84
CA ASP A 63 12.76 -4.92 10.50
C ASP A 63 11.64 -4.07 9.89
N GLN A 64 11.90 -2.79 9.64
CA GLN A 64 10.95 -1.90 8.99
C GLN A 64 10.61 -2.34 7.56
N ASP A 65 11.60 -2.76 6.76
CA ASP A 65 11.35 -3.28 5.40
C ASP A 65 10.47 -4.54 5.45
N ARG A 66 10.68 -5.42 6.44
CA ARG A 66 9.80 -6.57 6.66
C ARG A 66 8.37 -6.13 6.96
N ARG A 67 8.19 -5.22 7.93
CA ARG A 67 6.86 -4.70 8.30
C ARG A 67 6.13 -4.06 7.12
N LEU A 68 6.86 -3.25 6.34
CA LEU A 68 6.30 -2.60 5.16
C LEU A 68 5.83 -3.62 4.11
N ARG A 69 6.65 -4.65 3.82
CA ARG A 69 6.27 -5.70 2.87
C ARG A 69 5.04 -6.49 3.34
N THR A 70 4.96 -6.78 4.63
CA THR A 70 3.77 -7.43 5.21
C THR A 70 2.54 -6.54 5.02
N ALA A 71 2.60 -5.27 5.42
CA ALA A 71 1.47 -4.34 5.29
C ALA A 71 1.00 -4.18 3.82
N LEU A 72 1.93 -4.12 2.87
CA LEU A 72 1.60 -4.07 1.44
C LEU A 72 0.97 -5.38 0.94
N ALA A 73 1.44 -6.53 1.41
CA ALA A 73 0.84 -7.83 1.07
C ALA A 73 -0.60 -7.94 1.59
N ASP A 74 -0.84 -7.50 2.83
CA ASP A 74 -2.17 -7.50 3.44
C ASP A 74 -3.14 -6.57 2.71
N LEU A 75 -2.67 -5.38 2.32
CA LEU A 75 -3.45 -4.47 1.49
C LEU A 75 -3.78 -5.08 0.12
N HIS A 76 -2.81 -5.74 -0.53
CA HIS A 76 -3.05 -6.37 -1.83
C HIS A 76 -4.10 -7.48 -1.73
N ALA A 77 -4.01 -8.34 -0.71
CA ALA A 77 -5.02 -9.37 -0.46
C ALA A 77 -6.42 -8.76 -0.23
N THR A 78 -6.49 -7.66 0.52
CA THR A 78 -7.75 -6.94 0.77
C THR A 78 -8.36 -6.39 -0.53
N LEU A 79 -7.53 -5.84 -1.42
CA LEU A 79 -7.98 -5.32 -2.72
C LEU A 79 -8.45 -6.43 -3.66
N ASP A 80 -7.78 -7.58 -3.65
CA ASP A 80 -8.19 -8.76 -4.42
C ASP A 80 -9.55 -9.29 -3.95
N ASP A 81 -9.77 -9.37 -2.63
CA ASP A 81 -11.05 -9.77 -2.04
C ASP A 81 -12.18 -8.79 -2.38
N ALA A 82 -11.90 -7.47 -2.33
CA ALA A 82 -12.84 -6.42 -2.71
C ALA A 82 -13.21 -6.51 -4.19
N ARG A 83 -12.23 -6.78 -5.06
CA ARG A 83 -12.45 -7.00 -6.49
C ARG A 83 -13.33 -8.23 -6.73
N ALA A 84 -12.99 -9.38 -6.16
CA ALA A 84 -13.77 -10.60 -6.29
C ALA A 84 -15.22 -10.41 -5.80
N SER A 85 -15.41 -9.65 -4.72
CA SER A 85 -16.73 -9.30 -4.21
C SER A 85 -17.52 -8.42 -5.18
N THR A 86 -16.87 -7.44 -5.80
CA THR A 86 -17.48 -6.58 -6.83
C THR A 86 -17.91 -7.39 -8.06
N GLU A 87 -17.08 -8.33 -8.52
CA GLU A 87 -17.40 -9.24 -9.62
C GLU A 87 -18.60 -10.14 -9.30
N ARG A 88 -18.69 -10.66 -8.05
CA ARG A 88 -19.86 -11.42 -7.57
C ARG A 88 -21.14 -10.58 -7.57
N VAL A 89 -21.06 -9.32 -7.12
CA VAL A 89 -22.20 -8.38 -7.13
C VAL A 89 -22.65 -8.12 -8.56
N ALA A 90 -21.74 -7.83 -9.49
CA ALA A 90 -22.06 -7.61 -10.89
C ALA A 90 -22.73 -8.84 -11.52
N ALA A 91 -22.22 -10.05 -11.25
CA ALA A 91 -22.83 -11.29 -11.72
C ALA A 91 -24.23 -11.51 -11.14
N ALA A 92 -24.45 -11.18 -9.87
CA ALA A 92 -25.75 -11.27 -9.22
C ALA A 92 -26.75 -10.26 -9.82
N GLN A 93 -26.32 -9.02 -10.05
CA GLN A 93 -27.11 -8.00 -10.73
C GLN A 93 -27.51 -8.44 -12.14
N GLY A 94 -26.60 -9.04 -12.91
CA GLY A 94 -26.89 -9.60 -14.22
C GLY A 94 -27.96 -10.71 -14.19
N ARG A 95 -27.85 -11.64 -13.23
CA ARG A 95 -28.88 -12.68 -13.03
C ARG A 95 -30.24 -12.10 -12.64
N TYR A 96 -30.25 -11.12 -11.73
CA TYR A 96 -31.47 -10.44 -11.32
C TYR A 96 -32.13 -9.73 -12.49
N ALA A 97 -31.38 -8.95 -13.27
CA ALA A 97 -31.88 -8.26 -14.45
C ALA A 97 -32.47 -9.25 -15.47
N ALA A 98 -31.78 -10.35 -15.76
CA ALA A 98 -32.30 -11.39 -16.65
C ALA A 98 -33.61 -12.03 -16.13
N ALA A 99 -33.69 -12.31 -14.83
CA ALA A 99 -34.88 -12.88 -14.20
C ALA A 99 -36.05 -11.88 -14.11
N ALA A 100 -35.78 -10.59 -13.97
CA ALA A 100 -36.81 -9.54 -13.90
C ALA A 100 -37.32 -9.13 -15.29
N VAL A 101 -36.47 -9.14 -16.32
CA VAL A 101 -36.82 -8.74 -17.69
C VAL A 101 -37.55 -9.85 -18.44
N ARG A 102 -37.17 -11.12 -18.24
CA ARG A 102 -37.75 -12.25 -18.98
C ARG A 102 -39.28 -12.42 -18.80
N PRO A 103 -39.85 -12.27 -17.59
CA PRO A 103 -41.30 -12.28 -17.40
C PRO A 103 -42.04 -11.12 -18.07
N LEU A 104 -41.38 -9.96 -18.24
CA LEU A 104 -41.97 -8.79 -18.90
C LEU A 104 -42.04 -8.97 -20.42
N LEU A 105 -41.10 -9.72 -21.00
CA LEU A 105 -41.12 -10.06 -22.43
C LEU A 105 -42.12 -11.18 -22.75
N ASP A 106 -42.29 -12.15 -21.84
CA ASP A 106 -43.25 -13.25 -22.02
C ASP A 106 -44.73 -12.81 -21.86
N THR A 107 -44.97 -11.64 -21.24
CA THR A 107 -46.31 -11.07 -21.05
C THR A 107 -46.69 -9.99 -22.07
N ALA A 108 -45.78 -9.62 -22.98
CA ALA A 108 -46.08 -8.65 -24.03
C ALA A 108 -46.90 -9.31 -25.16
N PRO A 109 -48.06 -8.75 -25.56
CA PRO A 109 -48.84 -9.28 -26.67
C PRO A 109 -48.06 -9.16 -27.99
N ARG A 110 -48.10 -10.24 -28.79
CA ARG A 110 -47.49 -10.30 -30.13
C ARG A 110 -48.24 -9.45 -31.15
#